data_AF-A0A6J1WRD5-F1
#
_entry.id   AF-A0A6J1WRD5-F1
#
_cell.length_a   1.000
_cell.length_b   1.000
_cell.length_c   1.000
_cell.angle_alpha   90.00
_cell.angle_beta   90.00
_cell.angle_gamma   90.00
#
_symmetry.space_group_name_H-M   'P 1'
#
loop_
_entity.id
_entity.type
_entity.pdbx_description
1 polymer ?
#
loop_
_entity_poly.entity_id
_entity_poly.type
_entity_poly.pdbx_seq_one_letter_code
_entity_poly.pdbx_strand_id
1 'polypeptide(L)'
;ISGSPISQVADTHDLKYLAVKQAELLGCPTNNSKAIVDCLKTKTFREIGNSLEGFFLPGYDPVLVWSPVVELDFGQERFLTMKPVDAVRQKKMHAVPFIISQTQAEFFWKAFTVLRNQTILDSMNAEWDRLAPIAFILPKDKTAIPSANRLRQAFLDGKQLVNDTFTADGLGKLYGDSLIGFGVHRMANLMCRHSPHKVYYYEFAYVGNHSHYEDPTTGKPIVAAHHDDLIYLFSLPASFPIISASDTLDSLLVDRMTAIYYNFAIHGDPNPHGDGFPELSSLHWPPMTPSKREYLHLGSQFQVRERLFEDRFNVWEELYPIQY
;
A
#
# COMPACT_ATOMS: atom_id res chain seq x y z
N ILE A 1 -7.37 5.64 -0.51
CA ILE A 1 -6.87 5.35 0.85
C ILE A 1 -5.82 4.25 0.73
N SER A 2 -4.63 4.45 1.28
CA SER A 2 -3.56 3.43 1.39
C SER A 2 -3.34 2.57 0.14
N GLY A 3 -3.09 3.20 -1.00
CA GLY A 3 -2.89 2.50 -2.26
C GLY A 3 -2.57 3.45 -3.41
N SER A 4 -1.87 2.93 -4.42
CA SER A 4 -1.43 3.72 -5.57
C SER A 4 -1.33 2.85 -6.83
N PRO A 5 -1.72 3.37 -8.01
CA PRO A 5 -1.45 2.71 -9.29
C PRO A 5 -0.01 2.93 -9.77
N ILE A 6 0.82 3.63 -9.00
CA ILE A 6 2.21 3.95 -9.32
C ILE A 6 3.09 3.29 -8.26
N SER A 7 4.10 2.53 -8.67
CA SER A 7 5.03 1.85 -7.77
C SER A 7 6.46 1.84 -8.31
N GLN A 8 7.34 1.07 -7.67
CA GLN A 8 8.68 0.74 -8.15
C GLN A 8 8.67 -0.23 -9.34
N VAL A 9 7.58 -0.98 -9.53
CA VAL A 9 7.48 -1.99 -10.59
C VAL A 9 7.01 -1.31 -11.86
N ALA A 10 7.74 -1.51 -12.95
CA ALA A 10 7.34 -1.02 -14.25
C ALA A 10 6.03 -1.69 -14.72
N ASP A 11 5.11 -0.90 -15.26
CA ASP A 11 3.91 -1.42 -15.90
C ASP A 11 4.29 -2.39 -17.03
N THR A 12 3.63 -3.55 -17.03
CA THR A 12 3.80 -4.60 -18.04
C THR A 12 2.57 -4.70 -18.93
N HIS A 13 2.73 -5.28 -20.12
CA HIS A 13 1.62 -5.56 -21.02
C HIS A 13 0.99 -6.93 -20.79
N ASP A 14 1.65 -7.79 -20.01
CA ASP A 14 1.18 -9.12 -19.68
C ASP A 14 1.80 -9.63 -18.38
N LEU A 15 1.13 -10.62 -17.78
CA LEU A 15 1.63 -11.40 -16.66
C LEU A 15 1.75 -12.87 -17.06
N LYS A 16 2.31 -13.16 -18.24
CA LYS A 16 2.34 -14.51 -18.81
C LYS A 16 2.98 -15.54 -17.87
N TYR A 17 4.01 -15.15 -17.12
CA TYR A 17 4.65 -16.04 -16.15
C TYR A 17 3.69 -16.48 -15.03
N LEU A 18 2.76 -15.62 -14.60
CA LEU A 18 1.72 -16.01 -13.63
C LEU A 18 0.67 -16.90 -14.27
N ALA A 19 0.29 -16.63 -15.52
CA ALA A 19 -0.64 -17.48 -16.26
C ALA A 19 -0.08 -18.90 -16.46
N VAL A 20 1.22 -19.01 -16.73
CA VAL A 20 1.93 -20.30 -16.78
C VAL A 20 1.90 -20.99 -15.41
N LYS A 21 2.27 -20.29 -14.33
CA LYS A 21 2.25 -20.87 -12.98
C LYS A 21 0.84 -21.32 -12.56
N GLN A 22 -0.19 -20.52 -12.89
CA GLN A 22 -1.59 -20.87 -12.66
C GLN A 22 -1.99 -22.18 -13.37
N ALA A 23 -1.53 -22.34 -14.62
CA ALA A 23 -1.79 -23.54 -15.39
C ALA A 23 -1.08 -24.76 -14.78
N GLU A 24 0.18 -24.62 -14.37
CA GLU A 24 0.95 -25.70 -13.73
C GLU A 24 0.26 -26.19 -12.45
N LEU A 25 -0.18 -25.27 -11.58
CA LEU A 25 -0.87 -25.59 -10.33
C LEU A 25 -2.20 -26.34 -10.55
N LEU A 26 -2.82 -26.17 -11.70
CA LEU A 26 -4.10 -26.79 -12.05
C LEU A 26 -3.98 -27.96 -13.04
N GLY A 27 -2.74 -28.39 -13.34
CA GLY A 27 -2.46 -29.47 -14.28
C GLY A 27 -2.87 -29.15 -15.72
N CYS A 28 -2.87 -27.88 -16.11
CA CYS A 28 -3.15 -27.41 -17.46
C CYS A 28 -1.88 -27.36 -18.32
N PRO A 29 -1.99 -27.53 -19.65
CA PRO A 29 -0.86 -27.41 -20.57
C PRO A 29 -0.31 -25.97 -20.61
N THR A 30 1.01 -25.83 -20.68
CA THR A 30 1.72 -24.54 -20.69
C THR A 30 2.33 -24.18 -22.05
N ASN A 31 2.04 -24.97 -23.09
CA ASN A 31 2.70 -24.87 -24.40
C ASN A 31 2.54 -23.49 -25.07
N ASN A 32 1.36 -22.88 -24.94
CA ASN A 32 1.06 -21.54 -25.46
C ASN A 32 -0.16 -20.94 -24.75
N SER A 33 -0.38 -19.63 -24.93
CA SER A 33 -1.45 -18.89 -24.25
C SER A 33 -2.85 -19.44 -24.57
N LYS A 34 -3.10 -19.94 -25.78
CA LYS A 34 -4.40 -20.51 -26.15
C LYS A 34 -4.67 -21.80 -25.37
N ALA A 35 -3.70 -22.70 -25.29
CA ALA A 35 -3.83 -23.95 -24.54
C ALA A 35 -4.05 -23.71 -23.04
N ILE A 36 -3.34 -22.72 -22.48
CA ILE A 36 -3.54 -22.28 -21.09
C ILE A 36 -4.98 -21.81 -20.88
N VAL A 37 -5.45 -20.85 -21.69
CA VAL A 37 -6.78 -20.26 -21.54
C VAL A 37 -7.89 -21.28 -21.77
N ASP A 38 -7.78 -22.11 -22.81
CA ASP A 38 -8.78 -23.13 -23.12
C ASP A 38 -8.92 -24.14 -21.97
N CYS A 39 -7.81 -24.55 -21.33
CA CYS A 39 -7.85 -25.43 -20.17
C CYS A 39 -8.38 -24.74 -18.90
N LEU A 40 -7.89 -23.54 -18.59
CA LEU A 40 -8.32 -22.80 -17.39
C LEU A 40 -9.83 -22.49 -17.42
N LYS A 41 -10.42 -22.28 -18.61
CA LYS A 41 -11.87 -22.13 -18.77
C LYS A 41 -12.69 -23.38 -18.44
N THR A 42 -12.06 -24.56 -18.34
CA THR A 42 -12.73 -25.79 -17.90
C THR A 42 -12.71 -25.97 -16.38
N LYS A 43 -11.89 -25.19 -15.67
CA LYS A 43 -11.76 -25.25 -14.20
C LYS A 43 -12.87 -24.45 -13.54
N THR A 44 -13.34 -24.95 -12.40
CA THR A 44 -14.28 -24.21 -11.55
C THR A 44 -13.59 -23.01 -10.90
N PHE A 45 -14.37 -21.99 -10.54
CA PHE A 45 -13.86 -20.84 -9.77
C PHE A 45 -13.20 -21.27 -8.45
N ARG A 46 -13.66 -22.38 -7.84
CA ARG A 46 -13.12 -22.91 -6.60
C ARG A 46 -11.76 -23.56 -6.80
N GLU A 47 -11.58 -24.33 -7.88
CA GLU A 47 -10.24 -24.86 -8.23
C GLU A 47 -9.24 -23.73 -8.44
N ILE A 48 -9.63 -22.70 -9.20
CA ILE A 48 -8.79 -21.53 -9.44
C ILE A 48 -8.49 -20.81 -8.11
N GLY A 49 -9.50 -20.52 -7.30
CA GLY A 49 -9.31 -19.83 -6.01
C GLY A 49 -8.44 -20.62 -5.03
N ASN A 50 -8.67 -21.93 -4.89
CA ASN A 50 -7.91 -22.78 -3.96
C ASN A 50 -6.44 -22.96 -4.38
N SER A 51 -6.11 -22.76 -5.66
CA SER A 51 -4.72 -22.84 -6.12
C SER A 51 -3.86 -21.63 -5.73
N LEU A 52 -4.46 -20.56 -5.17
CA LEU A 52 -3.76 -19.32 -4.83
C LEU A 52 -2.59 -19.56 -3.85
N GLU A 53 -2.73 -20.51 -2.93
CA GLU A 53 -1.66 -20.86 -1.98
C GLU A 53 -0.36 -21.28 -2.68
N GLY A 54 -0.45 -21.90 -3.86
CA GLY A 54 0.71 -22.34 -4.64
C GLY A 54 1.54 -21.18 -5.23
N PHE A 55 1.04 -19.95 -5.18
CA PHE A 55 1.80 -18.78 -5.63
C PHE A 55 2.79 -18.28 -4.58
N PHE A 56 2.53 -18.52 -3.30
CA PHE A 56 3.28 -17.93 -2.21
C PHE A 56 4.51 -18.76 -1.81
N LEU A 57 5.54 -18.03 -1.38
CA LEU A 57 6.67 -18.55 -0.64
C LEU A 57 6.29 -18.71 0.85
N PRO A 58 7.07 -19.47 1.65
CA PRO A 58 6.91 -19.50 3.10
C PRO A 58 6.84 -18.08 3.67
N GLY A 59 5.83 -17.80 4.50
CA GLY A 59 5.57 -16.45 5.01
C GLY A 59 4.53 -15.64 4.23
N TYR A 60 3.90 -16.24 3.21
CA TYR A 60 2.86 -15.61 2.37
C TYR A 60 3.37 -14.40 1.58
N ASP A 61 4.54 -14.56 0.94
CA ASP A 61 5.11 -13.58 0.01
C ASP A 61 5.08 -14.09 -1.44
N PRO A 62 4.89 -13.22 -2.45
CA PRO A 62 4.58 -11.80 -2.33
C PRO A 62 3.14 -11.58 -1.84
N VAL A 63 2.87 -10.45 -1.17
CA VAL A 63 1.50 -10.08 -0.72
C VAL A 63 0.56 -9.86 -1.90
N LEU A 64 1.07 -9.31 -3.01
CA LEU A 64 0.33 -9.12 -4.27
C LEU A 64 0.87 -10.06 -5.34
N VAL A 65 -0.01 -10.89 -5.91
CA VAL A 65 0.34 -11.84 -6.98
C VAL A 65 -0.04 -11.27 -8.34
N TRP A 66 -1.33 -11.01 -8.54
CA TRP A 66 -1.90 -10.51 -9.78
C TRP A 66 -2.10 -9.00 -9.69
N SER A 67 -1.66 -8.27 -10.72
CA SER A 67 -1.78 -6.81 -10.81
C SER A 67 -2.41 -6.39 -12.14
N PRO A 68 -2.94 -5.17 -12.26
CA PRO A 68 -3.33 -4.60 -13.54
C PRO A 68 -2.16 -4.58 -14.54
N VAL A 69 -2.48 -4.63 -15.83
CA VAL A 69 -1.52 -4.51 -16.95
C VAL A 69 -2.00 -3.45 -17.93
N VAL A 70 -1.06 -2.83 -18.65
CA VAL A 70 -1.41 -1.92 -19.76
C VAL A 70 -1.84 -2.75 -20.96
N GLU A 71 -3.11 -2.66 -21.32
CA GLU A 71 -3.73 -3.55 -22.30
C GLU A 71 -3.30 -3.23 -23.74
N LEU A 72 -2.74 -4.24 -24.41
CA LEU A 72 -2.52 -4.21 -25.85
C LEU A 72 -3.86 -4.23 -26.60
N ASP A 73 -3.89 -3.62 -27.77
CA ASP A 73 -5.09 -3.58 -28.60
C ASP A 73 -5.19 -4.81 -29.50
N PHE A 74 -6.20 -5.65 -29.25
CA PHE A 74 -6.60 -6.78 -30.10
C PHE A 74 -8.03 -6.61 -30.63
N GLY A 75 -8.57 -5.38 -30.64
CA GLY A 75 -9.95 -5.08 -31.02
C GLY A 75 -10.98 -5.25 -29.90
N GLN A 76 -10.54 -5.41 -28.65
CA GLN A 76 -11.39 -5.50 -27.47
C GLN A 76 -11.55 -4.14 -26.76
N GLU A 77 -12.57 -4.03 -25.89
CA GLU A 77 -12.68 -2.93 -24.93
C GLU A 77 -11.51 -2.99 -23.93
N ARG A 78 -10.91 -1.84 -23.63
CA ARG A 78 -9.74 -1.72 -22.76
C ARG A 78 -10.02 -0.76 -21.62
N PHE A 79 -9.67 -1.17 -20.41
CA PHE A 79 -9.74 -0.35 -19.21
C PHE A 79 -8.46 0.47 -19.02
N LEU A 80 -7.28 -0.16 -19.04
CA LEU A 80 -5.99 0.51 -18.82
C LEU A 80 -5.17 0.58 -20.11
N THR A 81 -5.33 1.66 -20.87
CA THR A 81 -4.68 1.82 -22.18
C THR A 81 -3.32 2.51 -22.13
N MET A 82 -2.93 3.07 -20.98
CA MET A 82 -1.65 3.75 -20.80
C MET A 82 -1.14 3.60 -19.37
N LYS A 83 0.16 3.82 -19.18
CA LYS A 83 0.79 3.80 -17.86
C LYS A 83 0.21 4.89 -16.96
N PRO A 84 -0.19 4.59 -15.71
CA PRO A 84 -0.72 5.60 -14.79
C PRO A 84 0.21 6.81 -14.59
N VAL A 85 1.53 6.59 -14.52
CA VAL A 85 2.52 7.68 -14.43
C VAL A 85 2.42 8.64 -15.62
N ASP A 86 2.31 8.09 -16.84
CA ASP A 86 2.22 8.88 -18.05
C ASP A 86 0.85 9.58 -18.17
N ALA A 87 -0.23 8.93 -17.71
CA ALA A 87 -1.56 9.51 -17.68
C ALA A 87 -1.59 10.79 -16.83
N VAL A 88 -0.99 10.75 -15.64
CA VAL A 88 -0.90 11.91 -14.75
C VAL A 88 -0.05 13.02 -15.36
N ARG A 89 1.18 12.73 -15.80
CA ARG A 89 2.10 13.73 -16.38
C ARG A 89 1.55 14.40 -17.64
N GLN A 90 0.93 13.61 -18.51
CA GLN A 90 0.36 14.11 -19.76
C GLN A 90 -1.03 14.72 -19.57
N LYS A 91 -1.58 14.72 -18.34
CA LYS A 91 -2.93 15.18 -18.01
C LYS A 91 -4.00 14.44 -18.83
N LYS A 92 -3.74 13.16 -19.12
CA LYS A 92 -4.63 12.21 -19.82
C LYS A 92 -5.33 11.29 -18.83
N MET A 93 -5.73 11.85 -17.70
CA MET A 93 -6.56 11.19 -16.70
C MET A 93 -7.84 11.99 -16.53
N HIS A 94 -8.92 11.33 -16.06
CA HIS A 94 -10.08 12.05 -15.59
C HIS A 94 -9.71 12.80 -14.30
N ALA A 95 -9.58 14.12 -14.43
CA ALA A 95 -9.17 14.97 -13.32
C ALA A 95 -10.35 15.22 -12.38
N VAL A 96 -10.16 14.92 -11.10
CA VAL A 96 -11.06 15.22 -9.99
C VAL A 96 -10.21 15.67 -8.79
N PRO A 97 -10.78 16.31 -7.76
CA PRO A 97 -10.09 16.49 -6.48
C PRO A 97 -9.65 15.14 -5.89
N PHE A 98 -8.51 15.10 -5.19
CA PHE A 98 -8.01 13.87 -4.55
C PHE A 98 -7.69 14.05 -3.07
N ILE A 99 -8.08 13.05 -2.27
CA ILE A 99 -7.43 12.73 -0.99
C ILE A 99 -6.57 11.48 -1.22
N ILE A 100 -5.29 11.59 -0.88
CA ILE A 100 -4.31 10.51 -0.91
C ILE A 100 -3.91 10.21 0.53
N SER A 101 -3.62 8.96 0.86
CA SER A 101 -3.22 8.60 2.21
C SER A 101 -2.43 7.32 2.32
N GLN A 102 -1.76 7.17 3.47
CA GLN A 102 -1.25 5.92 4.00
C GLN A 102 -1.44 5.90 5.52
N THR A 103 -1.39 4.72 6.13
CA THR A 103 -1.28 4.57 7.58
C THR A 103 0.17 4.69 8.03
N GLN A 104 0.39 4.91 9.32
CA GLN A 104 1.73 5.11 9.89
C GLN A 104 2.63 3.87 9.69
N ALA A 105 2.05 2.68 9.78
CA ALA A 105 2.76 1.42 9.72
C ALA A 105 2.04 0.42 8.79
N GLU A 106 2.07 0.72 7.49
CA GLU A 106 1.56 -0.17 6.45
C GLU A 106 2.24 -1.55 6.54
N PHE A 107 1.47 -2.64 6.57
CA PHE A 107 1.94 -4.04 6.54
C PHE A 107 3.08 -4.41 7.52
N PHE A 108 3.35 -3.61 8.55
CA PHE A 108 4.54 -3.77 9.38
C PHE A 108 4.64 -5.14 10.07
N TRP A 109 3.49 -5.76 10.35
CA TRP A 109 3.39 -7.06 10.99
C TRP A 109 3.99 -8.21 10.15
N LYS A 110 4.19 -8.00 8.85
CA LYS A 110 4.92 -8.94 7.98
C LYS A 110 6.34 -9.20 8.50
N ALA A 111 6.94 -8.23 9.19
CA ALA A 111 8.20 -8.44 9.89
C ALA A 111 8.06 -9.57 10.93
N PHE A 112 6.99 -9.59 11.72
CA PHE A 112 6.78 -10.62 12.73
C PHE A 112 6.51 -12.00 12.13
N THR A 113 5.88 -12.08 10.94
CA THR A 113 5.73 -13.36 10.21
C THR A 113 7.09 -14.00 9.90
N VAL A 114 8.09 -13.18 9.56
CA VAL A 114 9.47 -13.64 9.34
C VAL A 114 10.18 -13.91 10.67
N LEU A 115 10.20 -12.93 11.58
CA LEU A 115 11.05 -12.97 12.77
C LEU A 115 10.59 -13.96 13.85
N ARG A 116 9.28 -14.27 13.93
CA ARG A 116 8.73 -15.21 14.92
C ARG A 116 8.76 -16.66 14.44
N ASN A 117 9.17 -16.93 13.20
CA ASN A 117 9.28 -18.28 12.64
C ASN A 117 10.74 -18.56 12.26
N GLN A 118 11.43 -19.42 13.02
CA GLN A 118 12.86 -19.68 12.84
C GLN A 118 13.20 -20.18 11.44
N THR A 119 12.37 -21.05 10.85
CA THR A 119 12.62 -21.57 9.50
C THR A 119 12.53 -20.47 8.44
N ILE A 120 11.56 -19.57 8.54
CA ILE A 120 11.42 -18.44 7.60
C ILE A 120 12.56 -17.44 7.81
N LEU A 121 12.89 -17.13 9.07
CA LEU A 121 14.02 -16.27 9.43
C LEU A 121 15.34 -16.78 8.85
N ASP A 122 15.66 -18.05 9.07
CA ASP A 122 16.88 -18.68 8.58
C ASP A 122 16.93 -18.69 7.06
N SER A 123 15.79 -19.00 6.41
CA SER A 123 15.68 -18.97 4.94
C SER A 123 15.90 -17.56 4.39
N MET A 124 15.29 -16.55 4.98
CA MET A 124 15.44 -15.14 4.57
C MET A 124 16.89 -14.65 4.75
N ASN A 125 17.57 -15.08 5.81
CA ASN A 125 18.99 -14.78 6.02
C ASN A 125 19.90 -15.48 5.01
N ALA A 126 19.65 -16.77 4.73
CA ALA A 126 20.48 -17.59 3.85
C ALA A 126 20.25 -17.29 2.35
N GLU A 127 19.03 -16.94 1.97
CA GLU A 127 18.60 -16.78 0.58
C GLU A 127 18.08 -15.36 0.29
N TRP A 128 18.63 -14.34 0.97
CA TRP A 128 18.21 -12.95 0.85
C TRP A 128 18.07 -12.49 -0.62
N ASP A 129 19.09 -12.76 -1.44
CA ASP A 129 19.11 -12.37 -2.86
C ASP A 129 17.97 -13.00 -3.68
N ARG A 130 17.45 -14.17 -3.27
CA ARG A 130 16.32 -14.83 -3.92
C ARG A 130 14.98 -14.37 -3.35
N LEU A 131 14.88 -14.26 -2.03
CA LEU A 131 13.60 -14.06 -1.33
C LEU A 131 13.23 -12.58 -1.20
N ALA A 132 14.18 -11.70 -0.89
CA ALA A 132 13.92 -10.29 -0.65
C ALA A 132 13.32 -9.55 -1.86
N PRO A 133 13.80 -9.77 -3.11
CA PRO A 133 13.14 -9.17 -4.27
C PRO A 133 11.68 -9.57 -4.45
N ILE A 134 11.31 -10.78 -4.03
CA ILE A 134 9.92 -11.28 -4.11
C ILE A 134 9.10 -10.68 -2.97
N ALA A 135 9.61 -10.74 -1.74
CA ALA A 135 8.95 -10.19 -0.55
C ALA A 135 8.64 -8.70 -0.67
N PHE A 136 9.56 -7.92 -1.23
CA PHE A 136 9.42 -6.45 -1.37
C PHE A 136 8.94 -6.03 -2.77
N ILE A 137 8.41 -6.97 -3.57
CA ILE A 137 7.86 -6.71 -4.90
C ILE A 137 8.79 -5.80 -5.74
N LEU A 138 10.05 -6.18 -5.84
CA LEU A 138 11.04 -5.45 -6.64
C LEU A 138 10.90 -5.83 -8.13
N PRO A 139 11.33 -4.95 -9.06
CA PRO A 139 11.34 -5.27 -10.48
C PRO A 139 12.05 -6.58 -10.79
N LYS A 140 11.49 -7.39 -11.71
CA LYS A 140 12.03 -8.69 -12.11
C LYS A 140 13.10 -8.56 -13.19
N ASP A 141 14.13 -7.77 -12.90
CA ASP A 141 15.26 -7.52 -13.80
C ASP A 141 16.60 -7.63 -13.06
N LYS A 142 17.70 -7.31 -13.75
CA LYS A 142 19.07 -7.41 -13.21
C LYS A 142 19.35 -6.50 -12.00
N THR A 143 18.50 -5.52 -11.73
CA THR A 143 18.62 -4.58 -10.62
C THR A 143 17.99 -5.08 -9.32
N ALA A 144 17.19 -6.16 -9.37
CA ALA A 144 16.45 -6.69 -8.24
C ALA A 144 17.34 -6.99 -7.02
N ILE A 145 18.40 -7.77 -7.22
CA ILE A 145 19.34 -8.18 -6.16
C ILE A 145 20.14 -6.98 -5.63
N PRO A 146 20.80 -6.16 -6.48
CA PRO A 146 21.45 -4.93 -6.02
C PRO A 146 20.53 -4.02 -5.20
N SER A 147 19.27 -3.86 -5.62
CA SER A 147 18.28 -3.05 -4.92
C SER A 147 17.91 -3.64 -3.57
N ALA A 148 17.65 -4.95 -3.49
CA ALA A 148 17.38 -5.63 -2.22
C ALA A 148 18.55 -5.47 -1.23
N ASN A 149 19.79 -5.52 -1.70
CA ASN A 149 20.97 -5.33 -0.85
C ASN A 149 21.15 -3.87 -0.41
N ARG A 150 20.87 -2.90 -1.29
CA ARG A 150 20.85 -1.46 -0.93
C ARG A 150 19.77 -1.14 0.11
N LEU A 151 18.60 -1.77 0.00
CA LEU A 151 17.50 -1.68 0.96
C LEU A 151 17.88 -2.30 2.29
N ARG A 152 18.50 -3.49 2.30
CA ARG A 152 19.05 -4.10 3.52
C ARG A 152 20.05 -3.17 4.21
N GLN A 153 20.91 -2.51 3.45
CA GLN A 153 21.87 -1.57 4.02
C GLN A 153 21.20 -0.37 4.66
N ALA A 154 20.17 0.22 4.01
CA ALA A 154 19.49 1.41 4.51
C ALA A 154 18.60 1.14 5.73
N PHE A 155 17.89 0.02 5.76
CA PHE A 155 16.85 -0.23 6.76
C PHE A 155 17.30 -1.18 7.87
N LEU A 156 18.39 -1.93 7.67
CA LEU A 156 18.85 -2.98 8.59
C LEU A 156 20.36 -2.90 8.87
N ASP A 157 21.03 -1.81 8.49
CA ASP A 157 22.50 -1.63 8.57
C ASP A 157 23.31 -2.74 7.89
N GLY A 158 22.72 -3.47 6.94
CA GLY A 158 23.36 -4.64 6.33
C GLY A 158 23.50 -5.84 7.28
N LYS A 159 22.92 -5.78 8.49
CA LYS A 159 22.98 -6.85 9.49
C LYS A 159 22.15 -8.07 9.08
N GLN A 160 22.42 -9.21 9.71
CA GLN A 160 21.54 -10.36 9.65
C GLN A 160 20.25 -10.08 10.41
N LEU A 161 19.17 -10.66 9.93
CA LEU A 161 17.88 -10.58 10.60
C LEU A 161 17.96 -11.38 11.89
N VAL A 162 17.53 -10.77 12.98
CA VAL A 162 17.34 -11.42 14.29
C VAL A 162 15.99 -10.99 14.84
N ASN A 163 15.41 -11.77 15.74
CA ASN A 163 14.12 -11.43 16.35
C ASN A 163 14.30 -10.39 17.45
N ASP A 164 14.54 -9.13 17.06
CA ASP A 164 14.65 -7.97 17.93
C ASP A 164 13.85 -6.78 17.41
N THR A 165 13.76 -5.72 18.22
CA THR A 165 12.97 -4.53 17.90
C THR A 165 13.53 -3.74 16.72
N PHE A 166 14.86 -3.68 16.58
CA PHE A 166 15.53 -2.99 15.48
C PHE A 166 15.21 -3.64 14.13
N THR A 167 15.36 -4.96 14.04
CA THR A 167 15.08 -5.73 12.83
C THR A 167 13.59 -5.70 12.51
N ALA A 168 12.72 -5.80 13.53
CA ALA A 168 11.27 -5.72 13.34
C ALA A 168 10.85 -4.37 12.74
N ASP A 169 11.37 -3.26 13.25
CA ASP A 169 11.11 -1.91 12.74
C ASP A 169 11.63 -1.74 11.30
N GLY A 170 12.89 -2.11 11.04
CA GLY A 170 13.50 -1.99 9.72
C GLY A 170 12.80 -2.83 8.65
N LEU A 171 12.51 -4.09 8.97
CA LEU A 171 11.81 -5.01 8.07
C LEU A 171 10.33 -4.59 7.88
N GLY A 172 9.68 -4.10 8.94
CA GLY A 172 8.31 -3.60 8.88
C GLY A 172 8.20 -2.40 7.95
N LYS A 173 9.14 -1.46 8.04
CA LYS A 173 9.24 -0.32 7.12
C LYS A 173 9.52 -0.75 5.68
N LEU A 174 10.38 -1.75 5.46
CA LEU A 174 10.61 -2.29 4.11
C LEU A 174 9.34 -2.86 3.47
N TYR A 175 8.58 -3.67 4.22
CA TYR A 175 7.29 -4.17 3.75
C TYR A 175 6.30 -3.02 3.49
N GLY A 176 6.14 -2.10 4.45
CA GLY A 176 5.20 -0.98 4.31
C GLY A 176 5.52 -0.08 3.13
N ASP A 177 6.78 0.27 2.94
CA ASP A 177 7.21 1.14 1.84
C ASP A 177 7.07 0.45 0.49
N SER A 178 7.50 -0.81 0.38
CA SER A 178 7.44 -1.55 -0.89
C SER A 178 6.02 -1.85 -1.36
N LEU A 179 5.11 -2.10 -0.41
CA LEU A 179 3.72 -2.47 -0.72
C LEU A 179 2.86 -1.22 -0.96
N ILE A 180 2.98 -0.19 -0.11
CA ILE A 180 2.08 0.96 -0.10
C ILE A 180 2.85 2.28 -0.12
N GLY A 181 3.72 2.50 0.86
CA GLY A 181 4.21 3.83 1.22
C GLY A 181 4.91 4.54 0.06
N PHE A 182 5.81 3.85 -0.65
CA PHE A 182 6.56 4.46 -1.74
C PHE A 182 5.68 4.75 -2.96
N GLY A 183 4.76 3.84 -3.28
CA GLY A 183 3.80 4.07 -4.36
C GLY A 183 2.86 5.25 -4.08
N VAL A 184 2.38 5.37 -2.84
CA VAL A 184 1.57 6.50 -2.37
C VAL A 184 2.37 7.81 -2.41
N HIS A 185 3.63 7.80 -1.96
CA HIS A 185 4.54 8.95 -2.05
C HIS A 185 4.67 9.45 -3.50
N ARG A 186 4.83 8.53 -4.45
CA ARG A 186 4.90 8.85 -5.89
C ARG A 186 3.63 9.48 -6.41
N MET A 187 2.49 8.85 -6.11
CA MET A 187 1.20 9.36 -6.54
C MET A 187 0.95 10.76 -5.97
N ALA A 188 1.19 10.98 -4.67
CA ALA A 188 1.03 12.28 -4.04
C ALA A 188 1.86 13.37 -4.72
N ASN A 189 3.14 13.08 -5.01
CA ASN A 189 4.02 14.01 -5.69
C ASN A 189 3.64 14.27 -7.15
N LEU A 190 3.27 13.24 -7.93
CA LEU A 190 2.81 13.41 -9.31
C LEU A 190 1.51 14.21 -9.37
N MET A 191 0.53 13.85 -8.54
CA MET A 191 -0.78 14.49 -8.52
C MET A 191 -0.69 15.96 -8.10
N CYS A 192 0.10 16.31 -7.09
CA CYS A 192 0.22 17.72 -6.65
C CYS A 192 0.93 18.62 -7.67
N ARG A 193 1.65 18.06 -8.64
CA ARG A 193 2.32 18.79 -9.73
C ARG A 193 1.47 18.93 -10.99
N HIS A 194 0.73 17.87 -11.33
CA HIS A 194 0.07 17.78 -12.64
C HIS A 194 -1.45 17.85 -12.60
N SER A 195 -2.08 17.54 -11.45
CA SER A 195 -3.53 17.66 -11.31
C SER A 195 -3.96 19.12 -11.43
N PRO A 196 -5.04 19.43 -12.17
CA PRO A 196 -5.63 20.77 -12.15
C PRO A 196 -6.44 21.03 -10.87
N HIS A 197 -6.65 20.02 -10.01
CA HIS A 197 -7.37 20.15 -8.75
C HIS A 197 -6.44 20.09 -7.54
N LYS A 198 -6.93 20.62 -6.41
CA LYS A 198 -6.28 20.47 -5.11
C LYS A 198 -6.11 18.98 -4.76
N VAL A 199 -4.96 18.66 -4.20
CA VAL A 199 -4.63 17.32 -3.69
C VAL A 199 -4.37 17.44 -2.20
N TYR A 200 -5.04 16.64 -1.40
CA TYR A 200 -4.89 16.58 0.04
C TYR A 200 -4.20 15.25 0.40
N TYR A 201 -3.19 15.30 1.26
CA TYR A 201 -2.41 14.13 1.66
C TYR A 201 -2.46 13.94 3.18
N TYR A 202 -2.71 12.73 3.66
CA TYR A 202 -2.68 12.43 5.11
C TYR A 202 -1.92 11.15 5.46
N GLU A 203 -1.40 11.12 6.69
CA GLU A 203 -0.89 9.94 7.37
C GLU A 203 -1.87 9.59 8.50
N PHE A 204 -2.43 8.39 8.49
CA PHE A 204 -3.23 7.90 9.61
C PHE A 204 -2.36 7.27 10.69
N ALA A 205 -2.32 7.89 11.87
CA ALA A 205 -1.43 7.52 12.97
C ALA A 205 -2.17 7.38 14.31
N TYR A 206 -3.50 7.36 14.30
CA TYR A 206 -4.29 7.16 15.49
C TYR A 206 -4.28 5.68 15.89
N VAL A 207 -3.99 5.42 17.18
CA VAL A 207 -4.03 4.09 17.78
C VAL A 207 -5.24 4.04 18.69
N GLY A 208 -6.33 3.43 18.20
CA GLY A 208 -7.57 3.28 18.96
C GLY A 208 -7.64 1.98 19.75
N ASN A 209 -8.85 1.61 20.16
CA ASN A 209 -9.05 0.38 20.95
C ASN A 209 -8.86 -0.90 20.14
N HIS A 210 -9.06 -0.84 18.82
CA HIS A 210 -8.95 -1.99 17.91
C HIS A 210 -8.13 -1.63 16.67
N SER A 211 -7.53 -2.66 16.06
CA SER A 211 -6.72 -2.57 14.87
C SER A 211 -6.77 -3.88 14.08
N HIS A 212 -6.52 -3.80 12.78
CA HIS A 212 -6.24 -4.98 11.96
C HIS A 212 -4.97 -5.73 12.38
N TYR A 213 -4.13 -5.12 13.22
CA TYR A 213 -3.08 -5.82 13.96
C TYR A 213 -3.16 -5.51 15.47
N GLU A 214 -3.40 -6.54 16.27
CA GLU A 214 -3.25 -6.50 17.73
C GLU A 214 -2.06 -7.36 18.14
N ASP A 215 -1.22 -6.85 19.05
CA ASP A 215 -0.08 -7.63 19.52
C ASP A 215 -0.59 -8.89 20.26
N PRO A 216 -0.13 -10.10 19.89
CA PRO A 216 -0.68 -11.34 20.43
C PRO A 216 -0.38 -11.56 21.92
N THR A 217 0.56 -10.79 22.50
CA THR A 217 0.90 -10.88 23.93
C THR A 217 -0.02 -10.00 24.76
N THR A 218 -0.26 -8.76 24.29
CA THR A 218 -1.02 -7.75 25.03
C THR A 218 -2.49 -7.69 24.64
N GLY A 219 -2.86 -8.22 23.47
CA GLY A 219 -4.19 -8.10 22.88
C GLY A 219 -4.57 -6.65 22.56
N LYS A 220 -3.58 -5.81 22.21
CA LYS A 220 -3.79 -4.37 21.97
C LYS A 220 -3.12 -3.89 20.69
N PRO A 221 -3.70 -2.88 20.02
CA PRO A 221 -3.01 -2.15 18.97
C PRO A 221 -1.72 -1.50 19.49
N ILE A 222 -0.67 -1.49 18.68
CA ILE A 222 0.63 -0.89 19.03
C ILE A 222 1.01 0.27 18.11
N VAL A 223 0.43 0.33 16.92
CA VAL A 223 0.63 1.35 15.88
C VAL A 223 -0.52 1.24 14.88
N ALA A 224 -0.80 2.31 14.13
CA ALA A 224 -1.84 2.27 13.09
C ALA A 224 -1.40 1.37 11.92
N ALA A 225 -2.08 0.25 11.77
CA ALA A 225 -1.88 -0.75 10.74
C ALA A 225 -2.61 -0.38 9.44
N HIS A 226 -2.28 -1.04 8.33
CA HIS A 226 -3.06 -0.96 7.08
C HIS A 226 -4.55 -1.20 7.36
N HIS A 227 -5.42 -0.40 6.74
CA HIS A 227 -6.88 -0.38 6.91
C HIS A 227 -7.43 0.11 8.25
N ASP A 228 -6.60 0.46 9.25
CA ASP A 228 -7.14 0.93 10.53
C ASP A 228 -7.95 2.23 10.41
N ASP A 229 -7.67 3.05 9.40
CA ASP A 229 -8.46 4.25 9.14
C ASP A 229 -9.89 3.96 8.69
N LEU A 230 -10.13 2.80 8.06
CA LEU A 230 -11.45 2.36 7.64
C LEU A 230 -12.36 2.00 8.82
N ILE A 231 -11.79 1.62 9.97
CA ILE A 231 -12.55 1.34 11.20
C ILE A 231 -13.38 2.56 11.63
N TYR A 232 -12.89 3.77 11.33
CA TYR A 232 -13.51 5.04 11.68
C TYR A 232 -14.38 5.64 10.56
N LEU A 233 -14.52 4.92 9.44
CA LEU A 233 -15.38 5.31 8.31
C LEU A 233 -16.54 4.32 8.10
N PHE A 234 -16.29 3.04 8.37
CA PHE A 234 -17.25 1.97 8.10
C PHE A 234 -17.35 1.02 9.30
N SER A 235 -18.58 0.64 9.64
CA SER A 235 -18.79 -0.42 10.63
C SER A 235 -18.46 -1.79 10.03
N LEU A 236 -17.58 -2.56 10.70
CA LEU A 236 -17.25 -3.94 10.34
C LEU A 236 -17.54 -4.88 11.52
N PRO A 237 -18.82 -5.15 11.85
CA PRO A 237 -19.22 -5.91 13.04
C PRO A 237 -18.73 -7.36 13.07
N ALA A 238 -18.33 -7.92 11.91
CA ALA A 238 -17.73 -9.24 11.83
C ALA A 238 -16.30 -9.31 12.42
N SER A 239 -15.62 -8.17 12.56
CA SER A 239 -14.23 -8.08 13.03
C SER A 239 -14.07 -7.19 14.25
N PHE A 240 -14.86 -6.12 14.37
CA PHE A 240 -14.73 -5.12 15.43
C PHE A 240 -16.08 -4.82 16.08
N PRO A 241 -16.11 -4.55 17.40
CA PRO A 241 -17.29 -3.98 18.04
C PRO A 241 -17.73 -2.68 17.37
N ILE A 242 -19.03 -2.42 17.36
CA ILE A 242 -19.56 -1.14 16.84
C ILE A 242 -19.12 -0.01 17.77
N ILE A 243 -18.48 1.02 17.21
CA ILE A 243 -18.17 2.26 17.91
C ILE A 243 -19.48 3.03 18.10
N SER A 244 -19.95 3.12 19.34
CA SER A 244 -21.21 3.80 19.66
C SER A 244 -20.99 5.31 19.81
N ALA A 245 -22.00 6.10 19.41
CA ALA A 245 -22.03 7.54 19.66
C ALA A 245 -21.88 7.81 21.17
N SER A 246 -20.78 8.44 21.53
CA SER A 246 -20.32 8.70 22.90
C SER A 246 -19.18 9.73 22.86
N ASP A 247 -18.59 10.05 24.00
CA ASP A 247 -17.45 11.00 24.09
C ASP A 247 -16.09 10.29 24.22
N THR A 248 -15.98 9.06 23.72
CA THR A 248 -14.68 8.36 23.65
C THR A 248 -13.80 8.92 22.54
N LEU A 249 -12.48 8.69 22.61
CA LEU A 249 -11.57 9.12 21.55
C LEU A 249 -11.90 8.46 20.20
N ASP A 250 -12.33 7.20 20.21
CA ASP A 250 -12.69 6.46 18.99
C ASP A 250 -13.96 7.04 18.35
N SER A 251 -15.01 7.33 19.14
CA SER A 251 -16.25 7.93 18.61
C SER A 251 -16.03 9.35 18.11
N LEU A 252 -15.22 10.16 18.80
CA LEU A 252 -14.84 11.49 18.32
C LEU A 252 -14.03 11.44 17.03
N LEU A 253 -13.22 10.38 16.83
CA LEU A 253 -12.52 10.18 15.57
C LEU A 253 -13.46 9.77 14.44
N VAL A 254 -14.49 8.96 14.71
CA VAL A 254 -15.55 8.64 13.73
C VAL A 254 -16.20 9.93 13.23
N ASP A 255 -16.60 10.83 14.13
CA ASP A 255 -17.22 12.11 13.76
C ASP A 255 -16.27 12.94 12.87
N ARG A 256 -15.02 13.11 13.29
CA ARG A 256 -14.02 13.87 12.51
C ARG A 256 -13.72 13.25 11.13
N MET A 257 -13.52 11.94 11.07
CA MET A 257 -13.20 11.24 9.82
C MET A 257 -14.37 11.31 8.85
N THR A 258 -15.59 11.01 9.31
CA THR A 258 -16.79 11.07 8.45
C THR A 258 -17.07 12.49 7.98
N ALA A 259 -16.87 13.52 8.82
CA ALA A 259 -16.98 14.92 8.43
C ALA A 259 -15.94 15.35 7.38
N ILE A 260 -14.68 14.92 7.52
CA ILE A 260 -13.62 15.18 6.52
C ILE A 260 -14.03 14.64 5.15
N TYR A 261 -14.46 13.38 5.11
CA TYR A 261 -14.86 12.73 3.86
C TYR A 261 -16.15 13.30 3.29
N TYR A 262 -17.11 13.68 4.15
CA TYR A 262 -18.34 14.36 3.73
C TYR A 262 -18.05 15.72 3.09
N ASN A 263 -17.28 16.58 3.76
CA ASN A 263 -16.92 17.90 3.23
C ASN A 263 -16.18 17.77 1.90
N PHE A 264 -15.24 16.82 1.82
CA PHE A 264 -14.54 16.56 0.58
C PHE A 264 -15.46 16.07 -0.54
N ALA A 265 -16.40 15.17 -0.26
CA ALA A 265 -17.33 14.64 -1.26
C ALA A 265 -18.24 15.73 -1.86
N ILE A 266 -18.68 16.69 -1.04
CA ILE A 266 -19.59 17.76 -1.48
C ILE A 266 -18.83 18.95 -2.10
N HIS A 267 -17.68 19.32 -1.52
CA HIS A 267 -17.00 20.57 -1.84
C HIS A 267 -15.63 20.40 -2.52
N GLY A 268 -15.07 19.19 -2.56
CA GLY A 268 -13.70 18.93 -3.00
C GLY A 268 -12.63 19.48 -2.04
N ASP A 269 -13.02 19.87 -0.82
CA ASP A 269 -12.16 20.45 0.22
C ASP A 269 -12.55 19.85 1.59
N PRO A 270 -11.65 19.15 2.29
CA PRO A 270 -11.96 18.44 3.55
C PRO A 270 -12.10 19.36 4.77
N ASN A 271 -11.76 20.65 4.64
CA ASN A 271 -11.85 21.63 5.71
C ASN A 271 -13.31 21.95 6.09
N PRO A 272 -13.57 22.47 7.30
CA PRO A 272 -14.92 22.87 7.70
C PRO A 272 -15.51 23.94 6.77
N HIS A 273 -16.78 23.75 6.38
CA HIS A 273 -17.58 24.74 5.63
C HIS A 273 -18.71 25.28 6.51
N GLY A 274 -18.55 26.52 6.99
CA GLY A 274 -19.48 27.12 7.96
C GLY A 274 -19.48 26.41 9.32
N ASP A 275 -20.59 26.52 10.05
CA ASP A 275 -20.71 26.01 11.42
C ASP A 275 -21.25 24.57 11.52
N GLY A 276 -21.36 23.85 10.38
CA GLY A 276 -22.01 22.54 10.30
C GLY A 276 -21.21 21.37 10.89
N PHE A 277 -19.90 21.53 11.10
CA PHE A 277 -18.97 20.48 11.57
C PHE A 277 -18.07 21.01 12.68
N PRO A 278 -18.60 21.23 13.91
CA PRO A 278 -17.83 21.75 15.04
C PRO A 278 -16.62 20.89 15.43
N GLU A 279 -16.67 19.59 15.18
CA GLU A 279 -15.59 18.62 15.37
C GLU A 279 -14.36 18.91 14.49
N LEU A 280 -14.54 19.65 13.39
CA LEU A 280 -13.48 20.11 12.49
C LEU A 280 -13.13 21.59 12.68
N SER A 281 -13.71 22.29 13.67
CA SER A 281 -13.56 23.74 13.85
C SER A 281 -12.11 24.22 13.96
N SER A 282 -11.20 23.38 14.47
CA SER A 282 -9.77 23.67 14.59
C SER A 282 -8.93 23.13 13.43
N LEU A 283 -9.53 22.42 12.48
CA LEU A 283 -8.83 21.84 11.34
C LEU A 283 -8.53 22.91 10.29
N HIS A 284 -7.24 23.09 10.02
CA HIS A 284 -6.76 23.78 8.84
C HIS A 284 -5.79 22.87 8.09
N TRP A 285 -6.26 22.24 7.03
CA TRP A 285 -5.50 21.31 6.20
C TRP A 285 -5.25 21.93 4.82
N PRO A 286 -4.04 22.43 4.55
CA PRO A 286 -3.71 22.98 3.23
C PRO A 286 -3.59 21.86 2.19
N PRO A 287 -3.90 22.13 0.91
CA PRO A 287 -3.58 21.20 -0.16
C PRO A 287 -2.06 21.04 -0.27
N MET A 288 -1.63 19.82 -0.57
CA MET A 288 -0.22 19.50 -0.79
C MET A 288 0.33 20.29 -1.98
N THR A 289 1.48 20.93 -1.79
CA THR A 289 2.22 21.62 -2.85
C THR A 289 3.57 20.95 -3.10
N PRO A 290 4.16 21.05 -4.30
CA PRO A 290 5.47 20.47 -4.58
C PRO A 290 6.61 20.99 -3.69
N SER A 291 6.52 22.26 -3.26
CA SER A 291 7.56 22.92 -2.47
C SER A 291 7.57 22.49 -1.01
N LYS A 292 6.40 22.51 -0.35
CA LYS A 292 6.28 22.18 1.08
C LYS A 292 5.96 20.72 1.34
N ARG A 293 5.19 20.08 0.46
CA ARG A 293 4.72 18.69 0.61
C ARG A 293 4.04 18.48 1.96
N GLU A 294 3.16 19.42 2.28
CA GLU A 294 2.32 19.40 3.48
C GLU A 294 1.37 18.20 3.46
N TYR A 295 1.17 17.61 4.62
CA TYR A 295 0.23 16.52 4.84
C TYR A 295 -0.41 16.64 6.24
N LEU A 296 -1.60 16.06 6.41
CA LEU A 296 -2.26 15.97 7.69
C LEU A 296 -1.80 14.70 8.43
N HIS A 297 -1.17 14.86 9.58
CA HIS A 297 -0.94 13.77 10.52
C HIS A 297 -2.19 13.59 11.39
N LEU A 298 -2.94 12.52 11.12
CA LEU A 298 -4.16 12.13 11.82
C LEU A 298 -3.81 11.21 13.00
N GLY A 299 -3.23 11.80 14.05
CA GLY A 299 -3.02 11.14 15.34
C GLY A 299 -4.16 11.43 16.33
N SER A 300 -3.89 11.31 17.63
CA SER A 300 -4.83 11.75 18.69
C SER A 300 -5.17 13.24 18.59
N GLN A 301 -4.23 14.04 18.11
CA GLN A 301 -4.43 15.41 17.66
C GLN A 301 -4.03 15.55 16.20
N PHE A 302 -4.83 16.30 15.45
CA PHE A 302 -4.58 16.56 14.03
C PHE A 302 -3.52 17.65 13.90
N GLN A 303 -2.50 17.40 13.09
CA GLN A 303 -1.38 18.32 12.89
C GLN A 303 -0.99 18.35 11.42
N VAL A 304 -0.77 19.55 10.87
CA VAL A 304 -0.13 19.68 9.56
C VAL A 304 1.37 19.52 9.74
N ARG A 305 1.96 18.60 8.98
CA ARG A 305 3.40 18.35 8.92
C ARG A 305 3.87 18.40 7.48
N GLU A 306 5.17 18.32 7.27
CA GLU A 306 5.78 18.36 5.94
C GLU A 306 6.62 17.10 5.71
N ARG A 307 6.76 16.71 4.43
CA ARG A 307 7.76 15.72 3.99
C ARG A 307 7.62 14.35 4.64
N LEU A 308 6.40 13.79 4.60
CA LEU A 308 6.08 12.48 5.16
C LEU A 308 7.08 11.41 4.70
N PHE A 309 7.86 10.91 5.66
CA PHE A 309 8.83 9.82 5.49
C PHE A 309 9.87 10.01 4.36
N GLU A 310 10.21 11.24 4.01
CA GLU A 310 11.12 11.50 2.87
C GLU A 310 12.50 10.89 3.03
N ASP A 311 13.04 10.82 4.25
CA ASP A 311 14.37 10.23 4.47
C ASP A 311 14.45 8.77 4.00
N ARG A 312 13.40 7.98 4.24
CA ARG A 312 13.32 6.60 3.77
C ARG A 312 12.93 6.52 2.29
N PHE A 313 12.00 7.36 1.82
CA PHE A 313 11.60 7.38 0.40
C PHE A 313 12.73 7.84 -0.54
N ASN A 314 13.68 8.66 -0.07
CA ASN A 314 14.85 9.05 -0.85
C ASN A 314 15.72 7.83 -1.25
N VAL A 315 15.80 6.79 -0.41
CA VAL A 315 16.49 5.54 -0.75
C VAL A 315 15.77 4.82 -1.90
N TRP A 316 14.45 4.82 -1.87
CA TRP A 316 13.65 4.21 -2.94
C TRP A 316 13.71 5.03 -4.24
N GLU A 317 13.76 6.36 -4.16
CA GLU A 317 13.96 7.23 -5.34
C GLU A 317 15.35 7.08 -5.97
N GLU A 318 16.39 6.85 -5.16
CA GLU A 318 17.74 6.51 -5.65
C GLU A 318 17.69 5.23 -6.50
N LEU A 319 16.94 4.23 -6.05
CA LEU A 319 16.85 2.92 -6.69
C LEU A 319 15.98 2.92 -7.95
N TYR A 320 14.87 3.66 -7.93
CA TYR A 320 13.82 3.54 -8.94
C TYR A 320 13.41 4.87 -9.58
N PRO A 321 14.31 5.80 -9.89
CA PRO A 321 13.98 7.20 -10.15
C PRO A 321 12.89 7.39 -11.21
N ILE A 322 11.98 8.33 -10.96
CA ILE A 322 10.99 8.79 -11.94
C ILE A 322 11.07 10.31 -12.14
N GLN A 323 10.66 10.77 -13.31
CA GLN A 323 10.44 12.19 -13.54
C GLN A 323 9.13 12.63 -12.84
N TYR A 324 9.18 13.58 -11.94
CA TYR A 324 7.96 14.07 -11.31
C TYR A 324 7.23 15.11 -12.14
#